data_AF-A0A7T2S584-F1
#
_entry.id   AF-A0A7T2S584-F1
#
_cell.length_a   1.000
_cell.length_b   1.000
_cell.length_c   1.000
_cell.angle_alpha   90.00
_cell.angle_beta   90.00
_cell.angle_gamma   90.00
#
_symmetry.space_group_name_H-M   'P 1'
#
loop_
_entity.id
_entity.type
_entity.pdbx_description
1 polymer ?
#
loop_
_entity_poly.entity_id
_entity_poly.type
_entity_poly.pdbx_seq_one_letter_code
_entity_poly.pdbx_strand_id
1 'polypeptide(L)'
;MDKKHLEYFKDLLEGKAEISFQGYLALHEDSLKSQFSAARFARIKFKNIEEIEKILIEENIPHSIDKESVKYEKYLSTFHPDSLNGKGRLKDGFKETLFNGLFKKFKENGIAAAADLYKYIGFKEEKKSKINIEKMADIEYFAEIETKFGSKDFGLFILKSLASIGRQFSTADDICMRAKEAIKNLDN
;
A
#
# COMPACT_ATOMS: atom_id res chain seq x y z
N MET A 1 -17.47 -23.97 -1.51
CA MET A 1 -16.56 -23.33 -2.51
C MET A 1 -15.41 -24.26 -2.87
N ASP A 2 -14.71 -24.06 -3.99
CA ASP A 2 -13.50 -24.82 -4.35
C ASP A 2 -12.39 -24.60 -3.31
N LYS A 3 -11.78 -25.69 -2.84
CA LYS A 3 -10.76 -25.69 -1.79
C LYS A 3 -9.58 -24.76 -2.11
N LYS A 4 -9.12 -24.74 -3.37
CA LYS A 4 -8.00 -23.90 -3.83
C LYS A 4 -8.24 -22.39 -3.62
N HIS A 5 -9.49 -21.92 -3.73
CA HIS A 5 -9.81 -20.52 -3.54
C HIS A 5 -9.91 -20.17 -2.06
N LEU A 6 -10.45 -21.09 -1.24
CA LEU A 6 -10.48 -20.93 0.21
C LEU A 6 -9.08 -20.93 0.82
N GLU A 7 -8.20 -21.81 0.35
CA GLU A 7 -6.79 -21.84 0.75
C GLU A 7 -6.09 -20.52 0.41
N TYR A 8 -6.26 -20.03 -0.83
CA TYR A 8 -5.70 -18.75 -1.23
C TYR A 8 -6.27 -17.57 -0.42
N PHE A 9 -7.59 -17.52 -0.20
CA PHE A 9 -8.24 -16.49 0.60
C PHE A 9 -7.70 -16.46 2.03
N LYS A 10 -7.48 -17.63 2.62
CA LYS A 10 -6.85 -17.75 3.92
C LYS A 10 -5.42 -17.23 3.88
N ASP A 11 -4.60 -17.67 2.93
CA ASP A 11 -3.22 -17.22 2.80
C ASP A 11 -3.12 -15.72 2.57
N LEU A 12 -4.09 -15.13 1.87
CA LEU A 12 -4.18 -13.68 1.64
C LEU A 12 -4.39 -12.92 2.94
N LEU A 13 -5.34 -13.34 3.79
CA LEU A 13 -5.62 -12.68 5.07
C LEU A 13 -4.50 -12.91 6.10
N GLU A 14 -3.83 -14.05 6.03
CA GLU A 14 -2.71 -14.40 6.93
C GLU A 14 -1.36 -13.85 6.48
N GLY A 15 -1.30 -13.12 5.35
CA GLY A 15 -0.06 -12.54 4.83
C GLY A 15 0.92 -13.53 4.21
N LYS A 16 0.43 -14.72 3.83
CA LYS A 16 1.22 -15.82 3.23
C LYS A 16 1.07 -15.89 1.71
N ALA A 17 0.13 -15.16 1.13
CA ALA A 17 -0.11 -15.18 -0.31
C ALA A 17 1.06 -14.58 -1.12
N GLU A 18 1.56 -15.34 -2.09
CA GLU A 18 2.66 -14.89 -2.96
C GLU A 18 2.24 -13.84 -4.00
N ILE A 19 0.95 -13.82 -4.36
CA ILE A 19 0.36 -12.86 -5.30
C ILE A 19 -0.76 -12.09 -4.59
N SER A 20 -0.99 -10.85 -5.02
CA SER A 20 -2.09 -10.05 -4.50
C SER A 20 -3.43 -10.57 -5.01
N PHE A 21 -4.52 -10.15 -4.38
CA PHE A 21 -5.87 -10.52 -4.82
C PHE A 21 -6.14 -10.14 -6.28
N GLN A 22 -5.64 -8.99 -6.74
CA GLN A 22 -5.78 -8.59 -8.14
C GLN A 22 -5.02 -9.53 -9.08
N GLY A 23 -3.82 -9.98 -8.69
CA GLY A 23 -3.06 -10.97 -9.44
C GLY A 23 -3.78 -12.32 -9.50
N TYR A 24 -4.32 -12.77 -8.36
CA TYR A 24 -5.08 -14.01 -8.29
C TYR A 24 -6.38 -13.95 -9.11
N LEU A 25 -7.11 -12.86 -9.01
CA LEU A 25 -8.34 -12.63 -9.77
C LEU A 25 -8.06 -12.70 -11.27
N ALA A 26 -6.98 -12.08 -11.75
CA ALA A 26 -6.60 -12.12 -13.17
C ALA A 26 -6.37 -13.55 -13.70
N LEU A 27 -5.91 -14.47 -12.85
CA LEU A 27 -5.66 -15.88 -13.22
C LEU A 27 -6.87 -16.79 -13.02
N HIS A 28 -7.83 -16.38 -12.19
CA HIS A 28 -8.90 -17.26 -11.69
C HIS A 28 -10.31 -16.67 -11.80
N GLU A 29 -10.49 -15.56 -12.52
CA GLU A 29 -11.77 -14.84 -12.66
C GLU A 29 -12.92 -15.76 -13.08
N ASP A 30 -12.76 -16.55 -14.15
CA ASP A 30 -13.83 -17.44 -14.62
C ASP A 30 -14.18 -18.52 -13.59
N SER A 31 -13.18 -19.10 -12.91
CA SER A 31 -13.41 -20.10 -11.87
C SER A 31 -14.06 -19.54 -10.61
N LEU A 32 -13.74 -18.30 -10.24
CA LEU A 32 -14.41 -17.61 -9.13
C LEU A 32 -15.84 -17.23 -9.52
N LYS A 33 -16.02 -16.71 -10.74
CA LYS A 33 -17.31 -16.27 -11.26
C LYS A 33 -18.32 -17.42 -11.36
N SER A 34 -17.88 -18.64 -11.69
CA SER A 34 -18.77 -19.81 -11.75
C SER A 34 -19.26 -20.29 -10.37
N GLN A 35 -18.60 -19.90 -9.29
CA GLN A 35 -18.90 -20.35 -7.93
C GLN A 35 -19.80 -19.39 -7.15
N PHE A 36 -20.02 -18.19 -7.67
CA PHE A 36 -20.78 -17.17 -6.99
C PHE A 36 -21.87 -16.60 -7.89
N SER A 37 -22.95 -16.11 -7.28
CA SER A 37 -23.90 -15.26 -8.00
C SER A 37 -23.18 -14.02 -8.53
N ALA A 38 -23.66 -13.46 -9.65
CA ALA A 38 -23.05 -12.27 -10.26
C ALA A 38 -22.89 -11.11 -9.26
N ALA A 39 -23.89 -10.91 -8.39
CA ALA A 39 -23.86 -9.88 -7.35
C ALA A 39 -22.79 -10.15 -6.27
N ARG A 40 -22.60 -11.42 -5.89
CA ARG A 40 -21.59 -11.80 -4.89
C ARG A 40 -20.18 -11.72 -5.48
N PHE A 41 -20.00 -12.20 -6.71
CA PHE A 41 -18.74 -12.04 -7.44
C PHE A 41 -18.35 -10.56 -7.60
N ALA A 42 -19.30 -9.67 -7.90
CA ALA A 42 -19.03 -8.24 -7.94
C ALA A 42 -18.55 -7.69 -6.58
N ARG A 43 -19.15 -8.12 -5.46
CA ARG A 43 -18.67 -7.72 -4.12
C ARG A 43 -17.27 -8.24 -3.85
N ILE A 44 -16.96 -9.47 -4.24
CA ILE A 44 -15.60 -10.02 -4.13
C ILE A 44 -14.60 -9.20 -4.95
N LYS A 45 -15.01 -8.63 -6.09
CA LYS A 45 -14.16 -7.82 -6.98
C LYS A 45 -13.98 -6.35 -6.54
N PHE A 46 -14.91 -5.80 -5.74
CA PHE A 46 -14.89 -4.40 -5.30
C PHE A 46 -14.65 -4.22 -3.79
N LYS A 47 -14.94 -5.22 -2.96
CA LYS A 47 -14.74 -5.25 -1.50
C LYS A 47 -13.84 -6.43 -1.14
N ASN A 48 -12.70 -6.48 -1.82
CA ASN A 48 -11.86 -7.66 -1.94
C ASN A 48 -11.56 -8.33 -0.61
N ILE A 49 -11.26 -7.59 0.45
CA ILE A 49 -10.88 -8.19 1.72
C ILE A 49 -12.09 -8.55 2.60
N GLU A 50 -13.05 -7.64 2.74
CA GLU A 50 -14.18 -7.84 3.65
C GLU A 50 -15.11 -8.97 3.20
N GLU A 51 -15.35 -9.11 1.88
CA GLU A 51 -16.17 -10.22 1.37
C GLU A 51 -15.39 -11.55 1.41
N ILE A 52 -14.06 -11.54 1.24
CA ILE A 52 -13.21 -12.73 1.40
C ILE A 52 -13.26 -13.26 2.83
N GLU A 53 -13.09 -12.39 3.83
CA GLU A 53 -13.19 -12.77 5.24
C GLU A 53 -14.55 -13.40 5.55
N LYS A 54 -15.63 -12.77 5.07
CA LYS A 54 -16.99 -13.28 5.23
C LYS A 54 -17.16 -14.69 4.63
N ILE A 55 -16.57 -14.94 3.46
CA ILE A 55 -16.61 -16.27 2.80
C ILE A 55 -15.90 -17.31 3.67
N LEU A 56 -14.73 -17.00 4.23
CA LEU A 56 -14.00 -17.92 5.11
C LEU A 56 -14.78 -18.24 6.38
N ILE A 57 -15.47 -17.25 6.96
CA ILE A 57 -16.35 -17.44 8.12
C ILE A 57 -17.52 -18.37 7.77
N GLU A 58 -18.21 -18.12 6.65
CA GLU A 58 -19.35 -18.94 6.20
C GLU A 58 -18.96 -20.39 5.93
N GLU A 59 -17.76 -20.61 5.39
CA GLU A 59 -17.22 -21.95 5.07
C GLU A 59 -16.50 -22.59 6.29
N ASN A 60 -16.59 -21.97 7.48
CA ASN A 60 -15.99 -22.44 8.73
C ASN A 60 -14.48 -22.70 8.63
N ILE A 61 -13.75 -21.85 7.91
CA ILE A 61 -12.30 -21.94 7.75
C ILE A 61 -11.61 -21.11 8.84
N PRO A 62 -10.87 -21.74 9.77
CA PRO A 62 -10.08 -21.01 10.75
C PRO A 62 -8.96 -20.23 10.06
N HIS A 63 -8.87 -18.94 10.39
CA HIS A 63 -7.88 -18.01 9.85
C HIS A 63 -7.52 -16.94 10.89
N SER A 64 -6.36 -16.31 10.71
CA SER A 64 -5.98 -15.07 11.39
C SER A 64 -5.90 -13.91 10.40
N ILE A 65 -5.91 -12.69 10.93
CA ILE A 65 -5.78 -11.47 10.12
C ILE A 65 -4.41 -10.85 10.40
N ASP A 66 -3.54 -10.87 9.40
CA ASP A 66 -2.40 -9.99 9.36
C ASP A 66 -2.84 -8.61 8.87
N LYS A 67 -2.88 -7.64 9.79
CA LYS A 67 -3.34 -6.28 9.52
C LYS A 67 -2.51 -5.59 8.46
N GLU A 68 -1.23 -5.91 8.35
CA GLU A 68 -0.31 -5.23 7.45
C GLU A 68 -0.46 -5.71 6.02
N SER A 69 -0.56 -7.03 5.83
CA SER A 69 -0.89 -7.61 4.54
C SER A 69 -2.27 -7.17 4.05
N VAL A 70 -3.29 -7.15 4.93
CA VAL A 70 -4.62 -6.61 4.58
C VAL A 70 -4.54 -5.13 4.18
N LYS A 71 -3.76 -4.32 4.92
CA LYS A 71 -3.53 -2.92 4.58
C LYS A 71 -2.88 -2.78 3.20
N TYR A 72 -1.91 -3.64 2.88
CA TYR A 72 -1.26 -3.65 1.57
C TYR A 72 -2.21 -4.05 0.43
N GLU A 73 -3.05 -5.07 0.62
CA GLU A 73 -4.03 -5.46 -0.38
C GLU A 73 -5.06 -4.36 -0.64
N LYS A 74 -5.51 -3.67 0.42
CA LYS A 74 -6.35 -2.47 0.29
C LYS A 74 -5.65 -1.38 -0.50
N TYR A 75 -4.37 -1.14 -0.22
CA TYR A 75 -3.58 -0.17 -0.98
C TYR A 75 -3.51 -0.50 -2.47
N LEU A 76 -3.15 -1.74 -2.81
CA LEU A 76 -3.05 -2.20 -4.20
C LEU A 76 -4.40 -2.13 -4.94
N SER A 77 -5.51 -2.32 -4.23
CA SER A 77 -6.86 -2.20 -4.81
C SER A 77 -7.23 -0.79 -5.27
N THR A 78 -6.50 0.25 -4.84
CA THR A 78 -6.72 1.64 -5.27
C THR A 78 -6.13 1.94 -6.65
N PHE A 79 -5.26 1.07 -7.17
CA PHE A 79 -4.59 1.27 -8.45
C PHE A 79 -5.36 0.60 -9.60
N HIS A 80 -5.27 1.22 -10.78
CA HIS A 80 -5.73 0.57 -12.01
C HIS A 80 -4.92 -0.71 -12.26
N PRO A 81 -5.52 -1.80 -12.79
CA PRO A 81 -4.80 -3.04 -13.10
C PRO A 81 -3.54 -2.83 -13.96
N ASP A 82 -3.53 -1.83 -14.86
CA ASP A 82 -2.36 -1.52 -15.69
C ASP A 82 -1.14 -1.02 -14.90
N SER A 83 -1.34 -0.52 -13.68
CA SER A 83 -0.27 -0.14 -12.76
C SER A 83 0.35 -1.34 -12.05
N LEU A 84 -0.25 -2.53 -12.17
CA LEU A 84 0.14 -3.75 -11.46
C LEU A 84 0.82 -4.77 -12.39
N ASN A 85 1.83 -5.46 -11.89
CA ASN A 85 2.53 -6.55 -12.58
C ASN A 85 1.74 -7.86 -12.50
N GLY A 86 2.27 -8.95 -13.08
CA GLY A 86 1.60 -10.26 -13.10
C GLY A 86 1.34 -10.89 -11.72
N LYS A 87 1.97 -10.39 -10.65
CA LYS A 87 1.68 -10.78 -9.25
C LYS A 87 0.68 -9.83 -8.58
N GLY A 88 0.13 -8.88 -9.32
CA GLY A 88 -0.75 -7.82 -8.83
C GLY A 88 -0.06 -6.83 -7.88
N ARG A 89 1.27 -6.65 -8.01
CA ARG A 89 2.06 -5.66 -7.26
C ARG A 89 2.40 -4.46 -8.17
N LEU A 90 2.70 -3.29 -7.62
CA LEU A 90 3.05 -2.12 -8.44
C LEU A 90 4.22 -2.40 -9.40
N LYS A 91 4.07 -2.05 -10.68
CA LYS A 91 5.15 -2.14 -11.69
C LYS A 91 6.27 -1.16 -11.36
N ASP A 92 7.53 -1.56 -11.56
CA ASP A 92 8.68 -0.68 -11.32
C ASP A 92 8.63 0.58 -12.18
N GLY A 93 8.30 0.46 -13.47
CA GLY A 93 8.13 1.62 -14.35
C GLY A 93 7.00 2.56 -13.93
N PHE A 94 5.96 2.04 -13.26
CA PHE A 94 4.90 2.88 -12.70
C PHE A 94 5.39 3.60 -11.43
N LYS A 95 6.13 2.93 -10.55
CA LYS A 95 6.76 3.54 -9.36
C LYS A 95 7.68 4.71 -9.73
N GLU A 96 8.39 4.61 -10.86
CA GLU A 96 9.24 5.68 -11.37
C GLU A 96 8.49 6.96 -11.79
N THR A 97 7.16 6.88 -11.99
CA THR A 97 6.31 8.04 -12.30
C THR A 97 5.63 8.64 -11.07
N LEU A 98 5.49 7.86 -10.00
CA LEU A 98 4.83 8.30 -8.77
C LEU A 98 5.58 9.48 -8.13
N PHE A 99 4.81 10.34 -7.46
CA PHE A 99 5.32 11.46 -6.66
C PHE A 99 6.28 12.37 -7.46
N ASN A 100 5.94 12.67 -8.72
CA ASN A 100 6.76 13.45 -9.65
C ASN A 100 8.16 12.86 -9.86
N GLY A 101 8.24 11.53 -9.98
CA GLY A 101 9.47 10.80 -10.23
C GLY A 101 10.43 10.74 -9.05
N LEU A 102 9.91 10.87 -7.81
CA LEU A 102 10.75 10.88 -6.61
C LEU A 102 11.59 9.59 -6.49
N PHE A 103 11.03 8.44 -6.87
CA PHE A 103 11.76 7.17 -6.80
C PHE A 103 13.01 7.16 -7.68
N LYS A 104 12.88 7.67 -8.92
CA LYS A 104 14.01 7.82 -9.84
C LYS A 104 15.07 8.76 -9.25
N LYS A 105 14.65 9.91 -8.74
CA LYS A 105 15.55 10.90 -8.12
C LYS A 105 16.25 10.36 -6.89
N PHE A 106 15.58 9.53 -6.09
CA PHE A 106 16.17 8.85 -4.95
C PHE A 106 17.23 7.83 -5.40
N LYS A 107 16.97 7.05 -6.44
CA LYS A 107 18.00 6.14 -7.01
C LYS A 107 19.25 6.91 -7.48
N GLU A 108 19.06 8.08 -8.07
CA GLU A 108 20.15 8.91 -8.61
C GLU A 108 20.93 9.67 -7.52
N ASN A 109 20.23 10.20 -6.50
CA ASN A 109 20.79 11.19 -5.57
C ASN A 109 20.72 10.79 -4.08
N GLY A 110 20.13 9.63 -3.76
CA GLY A 110 19.93 9.16 -2.39
C GLY A 110 19.17 10.18 -1.53
N ILE A 111 19.71 10.46 -0.34
CA ILE A 111 19.12 11.38 0.65
C ILE A 111 18.94 12.81 0.09
N ALA A 112 19.75 13.23 -0.88
CA ALA A 112 19.62 14.56 -1.49
C ALA A 112 18.28 14.75 -2.23
N ALA A 113 17.57 13.66 -2.56
CA ALA A 113 16.21 13.73 -3.11
C ALA A 113 15.15 14.24 -2.11
N ALA A 114 15.50 14.46 -0.83
CA ALA A 114 14.56 15.01 0.16
C ALA A 114 14.01 16.39 -0.27
N ALA A 115 14.82 17.21 -0.95
CA ALA A 115 14.37 18.50 -1.48
C ALA A 115 13.23 18.33 -2.52
N ASP A 116 13.27 17.27 -3.33
CA ASP A 116 12.21 16.95 -4.29
C ASP A 116 10.95 16.45 -3.60
N LEU A 117 11.08 15.67 -2.52
CA LEU A 117 9.96 15.27 -1.68
C LEU A 117 9.27 16.51 -1.08
N TYR A 118 10.04 17.42 -0.50
CA TYR A 118 9.50 18.66 0.08
C TYR A 118 8.81 19.52 -0.97
N LYS A 119 9.40 19.64 -2.15
CA LYS A 119 8.76 20.31 -3.29
C LYS A 119 7.46 19.62 -3.70
N TYR A 120 7.41 18.29 -3.70
CA TYR A 120 6.22 17.52 -4.04
C TYR A 120 5.05 17.79 -3.08
N ILE A 121 5.32 17.80 -1.76
CA ILE A 121 4.32 18.09 -0.72
C ILE A 121 4.10 19.59 -0.48
N GLY A 122 4.86 20.46 -1.15
CA GLY A 122 4.75 21.92 -1.01
C GLY A 122 5.37 22.49 0.27
N PHE A 123 6.21 21.72 0.96
CA PHE A 123 6.96 22.18 2.15
C PHE A 123 8.14 23.07 1.76
N LYS A 124 8.38 24.12 2.56
CA LYS A 124 9.54 25.01 2.46
C LYS A 124 10.11 25.23 3.86
N GLU A 125 11.35 24.86 4.09
CA GLU A 125 11.98 24.88 5.43
C GLU A 125 12.01 26.28 6.07
N GLU A 126 12.25 27.32 5.29
CA GLU A 126 12.49 28.68 5.80
C GLU A 126 11.24 29.58 5.84
N LYS A 127 10.07 29.06 5.45
CA LYS A 127 8.84 29.86 5.34
C LYS A 127 7.62 29.06 5.77
N LYS A 128 6.64 29.74 6.38
CA LYS A 128 5.32 29.14 6.59
C LYS A 128 4.77 28.71 5.23
N SER A 129 4.71 27.41 5.01
CA SER A 129 4.35 26.81 3.73
C SER A 129 2.97 26.19 3.82
N LYS A 130 2.18 26.32 2.75
CA LYS A 130 0.92 25.61 2.63
C LYS A 130 1.23 24.19 2.16
N ILE A 131 1.54 23.32 3.13
CA ILE A 131 1.76 21.90 2.87
C ILE A 131 0.48 21.31 2.29
N ASN A 132 0.63 20.54 1.22
CA ASN A 132 -0.46 19.75 0.67
C ASN A 132 -0.61 18.46 1.52
N ILE A 133 -1.59 18.49 2.42
CA ILE A 133 -1.85 17.41 3.39
C ILE A 133 -2.22 16.10 2.70
N GLU A 134 -2.99 16.15 1.62
CA GLU A 134 -3.38 14.97 0.83
C GLU A 134 -2.13 14.27 0.26
N LYS A 135 -1.29 15.02 -0.45
CA LYS A 135 -0.03 14.48 -1.00
C LYS A 135 0.91 13.95 0.07
N MET A 136 0.96 14.61 1.23
CA MET A 136 1.78 14.19 2.36
C MET A 136 1.26 12.89 3.00
N ALA A 137 -0.06 12.75 3.13
CA ALA A 137 -0.68 11.53 3.63
C ALA A 137 -0.50 10.36 2.65
N ASP A 138 -0.68 10.60 1.35
CA ASP A 138 -0.51 9.58 0.30
C ASP A 138 0.92 9.03 0.30
N ILE A 139 1.92 9.91 0.37
CA ILE A 139 3.32 9.50 0.31
C ILE A 139 3.80 8.88 1.62
N GLU A 140 3.28 9.32 2.78
CA GLU A 140 3.52 8.68 4.08
C GLU A 140 2.99 7.24 4.10
N TYR A 141 1.72 7.07 3.71
CA TYR A 141 1.09 5.77 3.64
C TYR A 141 1.82 4.84 2.65
N PHE A 142 2.17 5.35 1.46
CA PHE A 142 2.97 4.59 0.50
C PHE A 142 4.30 4.15 1.10
N ALA A 143 4.99 5.03 1.82
CA ALA A 143 6.29 4.72 2.39
C ALA A 143 6.23 3.64 3.48
N GLU A 144 5.20 3.65 4.33
CA GLU A 144 4.99 2.57 5.30
C GLU A 144 4.86 1.20 4.60
N ILE A 145 4.06 1.15 3.52
CA ILE A 145 3.87 -0.06 2.72
C ILE A 145 5.15 -0.47 2.01
N GLU A 146 5.82 0.46 1.34
CA GLU A 146 7.04 0.20 0.57
C GLU A 146 8.17 -0.30 1.49
N THR A 147 8.19 0.14 2.75
CA THR A 147 9.20 -0.30 3.72
C THR A 147 9.09 -1.79 4.06
N LYS A 148 7.87 -2.35 4.00
CA LYS A 148 7.58 -3.75 4.37
C LYS A 148 7.51 -4.68 3.18
N PHE A 149 6.91 -4.22 2.09
CA PHE A 149 6.55 -5.07 0.95
C PHE A 149 7.27 -4.68 -0.35
N GLY A 150 8.10 -3.64 -0.32
CA GLY A 150 8.79 -3.12 -1.50
C GLY A 150 10.24 -2.73 -1.21
N SER A 151 10.66 -1.58 -1.71
CA SER A 151 11.99 -1.02 -1.46
C SER A 151 12.08 -0.45 -0.05
N LYS A 152 12.61 -1.26 0.88
CA LYS A 152 12.86 -0.85 2.28
C LYS A 152 13.58 0.49 2.38
N ASP A 153 14.65 0.66 1.60
CA ASP A 153 15.47 1.88 1.63
C ASP A 153 14.71 3.12 1.16
N PHE A 154 13.88 2.98 0.11
CA PHE A 154 13.08 4.11 -0.38
C PHE A 154 11.96 4.51 0.59
N GLY A 155 11.27 3.51 1.16
CA GLY A 155 10.26 3.75 2.19
C GLY A 155 10.87 4.45 3.42
N LEU A 156 12.01 3.96 3.91
CA LEU A 156 12.74 4.59 5.01
C LEU A 156 13.20 6.01 4.68
N PHE A 157 13.67 6.27 3.45
CA PHE A 157 14.04 7.61 3.00
C PHE A 157 12.87 8.59 3.10
N ILE A 158 11.68 8.19 2.62
CA ILE A 158 10.49 9.04 2.70
C ILE A 158 10.10 9.29 4.16
N LEU A 159 9.97 8.24 4.96
CA LEU A 159 9.56 8.35 6.36
C LEU A 159 10.52 9.25 7.15
N LYS A 160 11.84 9.07 6.98
CA LYS A 160 12.86 9.91 7.65
C LYS A 160 12.78 11.36 7.20
N SER A 161 12.56 11.61 5.91
CA SER A 161 12.40 12.96 5.37
C SER A 161 11.17 13.65 5.99
N LEU A 162 10.02 12.97 6.01
CA LEU A 162 8.81 13.50 6.65
C LEU A 162 8.99 13.71 8.15
N ALA A 163 9.59 12.76 8.86
CA ALA A 163 9.86 12.86 10.30
C ALA A 163 10.78 14.03 10.66
N SER A 164 11.63 14.48 9.73
CA SER A 164 12.54 15.61 9.95
C SER A 164 11.87 16.98 9.80
N ILE A 165 10.65 17.02 9.24
CA ILE A 165 9.87 18.25 9.15
C ILE A 165 9.51 18.70 10.57
N GLY A 166 10.00 19.89 10.94
CA GLY A 166 9.70 20.53 12.23
C GLY A 166 8.22 20.85 12.39
N ARG A 167 7.83 21.33 13.58
CA ARG A 167 6.41 21.61 13.90
C ARG A 167 5.78 22.65 12.96
N GLN A 168 4.60 22.33 12.43
CA GLN A 168 3.84 23.13 11.47
C GLN A 168 2.55 23.73 12.06
N PHE A 169 2.13 23.30 13.25
CA PHE A 169 0.86 23.68 13.90
C PHE A 169 -0.35 23.40 13.00
N SER A 170 -0.36 22.23 12.39
CA SER A 170 -1.41 21.77 11.46
C SER A 170 -1.47 20.25 11.43
N THR A 171 -2.40 19.68 10.66
CA THR A 171 -2.52 18.23 10.40
C THR A 171 -1.22 17.60 9.86
N ALA A 172 -0.30 18.39 9.29
CA ALA A 172 1.02 17.90 8.91
C ALA A 172 1.81 17.35 10.10
N ASP A 173 1.61 17.89 11.31
CA ASP A 173 2.29 17.42 12.53
C ASP A 173 1.91 15.97 12.85
N ASP A 174 0.63 15.61 12.68
CA ASP A 174 0.15 14.25 12.92
C ASP A 174 0.77 13.26 11.93
N ILE A 175 0.93 13.65 10.67
CA ILE A 175 1.58 12.82 9.64
C ILE A 175 3.07 12.65 9.97
N CYS A 176 3.76 13.72 10.37
CA CYS A 176 5.16 13.63 10.82
C CYS A 176 5.31 12.70 12.05
N MET A 177 4.35 12.73 12.97
CA MET A 177 4.35 11.85 14.15
C MET A 177 4.14 10.39 13.77
N ARG A 178 3.20 10.09 12.87
CA ARG A 178 3.05 8.72 12.34
C ARG A 178 4.31 8.23 11.62
N ALA A 179 4.93 9.08 10.81
CA ALA A 179 6.20 8.73 10.16
C ALA A 179 7.30 8.40 11.19
N LYS A 180 7.39 9.15 12.30
CA LYS A 180 8.32 8.85 13.41
C LYS A 180 8.00 7.53 14.10
N GLU A 181 6.73 7.24 14.34
CA GLU A 181 6.27 5.98 14.95
C GLU A 181 6.55 4.79 14.03
N ALA A 182 6.29 4.93 12.72
CA ALA A 182 6.59 3.91 11.72
C ALA A 182 8.08 3.56 11.71
N ILE A 183 8.98 4.56 11.76
CA ILE A 183 10.43 4.32 11.86
C ILE A 183 10.77 3.54 13.13
N LYS A 184 10.25 3.96 14.29
CA LYS A 184 10.52 3.27 15.57
C LYS A 184 10.06 1.81 15.57
N ASN A 185 8.93 1.52 14.94
CA ASN A 185 8.38 0.18 14.86
C ASN A 185 9.16 -0.75 13.91
N LEU A 186 10.07 -0.22 13.09
CA LEU A 186 10.93 -0.99 12.19
C LEU A 186 12.29 -1.35 12.81
N ASP A 187 12.67 -0.65 13.88
CA ASP A 187 13.92 -0.87 14.62
C ASP A 187 13.75 -1.85 15.80
N ASN A 188 12.52 -2.32 16.05
CA ASN A 188 12.15 -3.34 17.05
C ASN A 188 11.86 -4.69 16.38
#